data_AF-A0A661E9Y1-F1
#
_entry.id   AF-A0A661E9Y1-F1
#
_cell.length_a   1.000
_cell.length_b   1.000
_cell.length_c   1.000
_cell.angle_alpha   90.00
_cell.angle_beta   90.00
_cell.angle_gamma   90.00
#
_symmetry.space_group_name_H-M   'P 1'
#
loop_
_entity.id
_entity.type
_entity.pdbx_description
1 polymer ?
#
loop_
_entity_poly.entity_id
_entity_poly.type
_entity_poly.pdbx_seq_one_letter_code
_entity_poly.pdbx_strand_id
1 'polypeptide(L)' 'MTHKYLFTSESVSEGHPDKISDQISDGILDALLAQDPASRVACETLVNTG' A
#
# COMPACT_ATOMS: atom_id res chain seq x y z
N MET A 1 -2.51 36.26 -18.34
CA MET A 1 -3.78 35.60 -17.97
C MET A 1 -3.44 34.44 -17.04
N THR A 2 -3.83 34.49 -15.77
CA THR A 2 -3.63 33.36 -14.85
C THR A 2 -4.71 32.32 -15.12
N HIS A 3 -4.32 31.19 -15.70
CA HIS A 3 -5.24 30.06 -15.86
C HIS A 3 -5.61 29.50 -14.48
N LYS A 4 -6.90 29.49 -14.16
CA LYS A 4 -7.45 28.74 -13.03
C LYS A 4 -7.80 27.35 -13.52
N TYR A 5 -7.30 26.32 -12.84
CA TYR A 5 -7.66 24.93 -13.08
C TYR A 5 -8.32 24.38 -11.82
N LEU A 6 -9.31 23.50 -11.99
CA LEU A 6 -9.90 22.74 -10.89
C LEU A 6 -9.21 21.39 -10.84
N PHE A 7 -8.75 21.00 -9.65
CA PHE A 7 -8.12 19.71 -9.37
C PHE A 7 -8.79 19.07 -8.17
N THR A 8 -9.03 17.77 -8.26
CA THR A 8 -9.61 16.96 -7.18
C THR A 8 -8.75 15.74 -6.92
N SER A 9 -8.62 15.37 -5.65
CA SER A 9 -7.94 14.16 -5.19
C SER A 9 -8.82 13.48 -4.15
N GLU A 10 -8.64 12.17 -4.00
CA GLU A 10 -9.28 11.37 -2.95
C GLU A 10 -8.23 10.61 -2.13
N SER A 11 -8.68 10.01 -1.03
CA SER A 11 -7.90 9.12 -0.17
C SER A 11 -8.88 8.15 0.49
N VAL A 12 -8.38 6.99 0.90
CA VAL A 12 -9.15 5.97 1.63
C VAL A 12 -8.50 5.72 2.99
N SER A 13 -9.29 5.25 3.96
CA SER A 13 -8.76 4.92 5.29
C SER A 13 -7.91 3.65 5.26
N GLU A 14 -7.15 3.44 6.33
CA GLU A 14 -6.36 2.21 6.55
C GLU A 14 -7.21 0.93 6.54
N GLY A 15 -8.51 1.03 6.80
CA GLY A 15 -9.45 -0.09 6.78
C GLY A 15 -10.02 -0.43 5.39
N HIS A 16 -9.68 0.34 4.36
CA HIS A 16 -10.08 -0.02 2.99
C HIS A 16 -9.42 -1.35 2.58
N PRO A 17 -10.12 -2.31 1.96
CA PRO A 17 -9.57 -3.63 1.61
C PRO A 17 -8.23 -3.55 0.88
N ASP A 18 -8.11 -2.66 -0.10
CA ASP A 18 -6.83 -2.45 -0.82
C ASP A 18 -5.71 -1.95 0.12
N LYS A 19 -6.02 -1.04 1.06
CA LYS A 19 -5.03 -0.57 2.04
C LYS A 19 -4.68 -1.64 3.07
N ILE A 20 -5.59 -2.56 3.37
CA ILE A 20 -5.30 -3.72 4.21
C ILE A 20 -4.35 -4.66 3.45
N SER A 21 -4.60 -4.93 2.17
CA SER A 21 -3.68 -5.69 1.31
C SER A 21 -2.28 -5.06 1.27
N ASP A 22 -2.20 -3.74 1.06
CA ASP A 22 -0.94 -2.99 1.08
C ASP A 22 -0.20 -3.19 2.41
N GLN A 23 -0.89 -2.98 3.54
CA GLN A 23 -0.31 -3.10 4.88
C GLN A 23 0.21 -4.52 5.18
N ILE A 24 -0.50 -5.55 4.72
CA ILE A 24 -0.05 -6.95 4.90
C ILE A 24 1.20 -7.22 4.07
N SER A 25 1.20 -6.81 2.80
CA SER A 25 2.35 -6.96 1.90
C SER A 25 3.58 -6.23 2.42
N ASP A 26 3.43 -4.97 2.87
CA ASP A 26 4.52 -4.18 3.44
C ASP A 26 4.99 -4.74 4.79
N GLY A 27 4.08 -5.22 5.64
CA GLY A 27 4.46 -5.87 6.89
C GLY A 27 5.34 -7.10 6.70
N ILE A 28 5.11 -7.87 5.63
CA ILE A 28 5.98 -9.00 5.24
C ILE A 28 7.33 -8.49 4.72
N LEU A 29 7.33 -7.47 3.87
CA LEU A 29 8.56 -6.83 3.37
C LEU A 29 9.44 -6.34 4.53
N ASP A 30 8.85 -5.61 5.48
CA ASP A 30 9.54 -5.06 6.65
C ASP A 30 10.15 -6.17 7.51
N ALA A 31 9.39 -7.23 7.78
CA ALA A 31 9.87 -8.35 8.58
C ALA A 31 11.06 -9.08 7.93
N LEU A 32 11.09 -9.15 6.60
CA LEU A 32 12.19 -9.75 5.84
C LEU A 32 13.40 -8.83 5.78
N LEU A 33 13.21 -7.54 5.47
CA LEU A 33 14.30 -6.55 5.44
C LEU A 33 14.95 -6.33 6.80
N ALA A 34 14.19 -6.48 7.90
CA ALA A 34 14.72 -6.38 9.26
C ALA A 34 15.72 -7.50 9.58
N GLN A 35 15.59 -8.66 8.95
CA GLN A 35 16.48 -9.82 9.16
C GLN A 35 17.57 -9.91 8.09
N ASP A 36 17.23 -9.64 6.83
CA ASP A 36 18.13 -9.62 5.69
C ASP A 36 17.83 -8.42 4.78
N PRO A 37 18.65 -7.36 4.83
CA PRO A 37 18.50 -6.19 3.96
C PRO A 37 18.62 -6.48 2.45
N ALA A 38 19.17 -7.64 2.05
CA ALA A 38 19.26 -8.06 0.66
C ALA A 38 18.08 -8.94 0.21
N SER A 39 17.06 -9.10 1.06
CA SER A 39 15.83 -9.84 0.75
C SER A 39 15.20 -9.36 -0.56
N ARG A 40 14.90 -10.30 -1.46
CA ARG A 40 14.15 -10.03 -2.70
C ARG A 40 12.70 -10.43 -2.49
N VAL A 41 11.82 -9.44 -2.41
CA VAL A 41 10.41 -9.63 -2.03
C VAL A 41 9.50 -9.05 -3.11
N ALA A 42 8.50 -9.83 -3.53
CA ALA A 42 7.42 -9.44 -4.43
C ALA A 42 6.12 -10.04 -3.88
N CYS A 43 5.67 -9.52 -2.73
CA CYS A 43 4.56 -10.09 -1.98
C CYS A 43 3.24 -9.42 -2.38
N GLU A 44 2.33 -10.21 -2.93
CA GLU A 44 0.99 -9.76 -3.34
C GLU A 44 -0.06 -10.31 -2.37
N THR A 45 -1.01 -9.47 -1.95
CA THR A 45 -2.05 -9.84 -0.97
C THR A 45 -3.46 -9.68 -1.55
N LEU A 46 -4.24 -10.76 -1.52
CA LEU A 46 -5.68 -10.74 -1.81
C LEU A 46 -6.46 -10.82 -0.50
N VAL A 47 -7.38 -9.89 -0.30
CA VAL A 47 -8.38 -9.95 0.79
C VAL A 47 -9.78 -10.05 0.21
N ASN A 48 -10.61 -10.88 0.83
CA ASN A 48 -12.03 -10.99 0.51
C ASN A 48 -12.79 -11.46 1.77
N THR A 49 -14.10 -11.69 1.65
CA THR A 49 -14.86 -12.39 2.68
C THR A 49 -14.24 -13.78 2.90
N GLY A 50 -13.90 -14.06 4.16
CA GLY A 50 -13.23 -15.31 4.57
C GLY A 50 -14.06 -16.56 4.35
#